data_AF-A0A956D9U8-F1
#
_entry.id   AF-A0A956D9U8-F1
#
_cell.length_a   1.000
_cell.length_b   1.000
_cell.length_c   1.000
_cell.angle_alpha   90.00
_cell.angle_beta   90.00
_cell.angle_gamma   90.00
#
_symmetry.space_group_name_H-M   'P 1'
#
loop_
_entity.id
_entity.type
_entity.pdbx_description
1 polymer ?
#
loop_
_entity_poly.entity_id
_entity_poly.type
_entity_poly.pdbx_seq_one_letter_code
_entity_poly.pdbx_strand_id
1 'polypeptide(L)'
;MSPEDRKRFVQIVGQVLIADGILGDAEREHLDRVMDELGMADTERKEALKGIDLDSDVVERVAGLSAEAKGQLVAAVERAVSVDGDVPKSEAQLLETIRALVAG
;
A
#
# COMPACT_ATOMS: atom_id res chain seq x y z
N MET A 1 -9.88 -4.40 -10.79
CA MET A 1 -9.94 -4.58 -9.33
C MET A 1 -11.31 -4.21 -8.78
N SER A 2 -11.79 -4.92 -7.76
CA SER A 2 -13.01 -4.54 -7.04
C SER A 2 -12.78 -3.30 -6.13
N PRO A 3 -13.83 -2.58 -5.70
CA PRO A 3 -13.69 -1.50 -4.72
C PRO A 3 -13.00 -1.94 -3.42
N GLU A 4 -13.27 -3.17 -2.97
CA GLU A 4 -12.60 -3.73 -1.78
C GLU A 4 -11.13 -4.02 -2.02
N ASP A 5 -10.76 -4.53 -3.21
CA ASP A 5 -9.36 -4.71 -3.59
C ASP A 5 -8.64 -3.36 -3.60
N ARG A 6 -9.20 -2.33 -4.24
CA ARG A 6 -8.59 -0.99 -4.29
C ARG A 6 -8.39 -0.41 -2.90
N LYS A 7 -9.39 -0.56 -2.03
CA LYS A 7 -9.29 -0.14 -0.62
C LYS A 7 -8.13 -0.85 0.10
N ARG A 8 -8.08 -2.18 0.07
CA ARG A 8 -7.01 -2.96 0.73
C ARG A 8 -5.64 -2.65 0.11
N PHE A 9 -5.58 -2.49 -1.20
CA PHE A 9 -4.37 -2.16 -1.94
C PHE A 9 -3.76 -0.84 -1.45
N VAL A 10 -4.56 0.22 -1.40
CA VAL A 10 -4.12 1.53 -0.90
C VAL A 10 -3.73 1.47 0.56
N GLN A 11 -4.43 0.69 1.37
CA GLN A 11 -4.07 0.52 2.79
C GLN A 11 -2.71 -0.14 2.97
N ILE A 12 -2.39 -1.16 2.17
CA ILE A 12 -1.08 -1.83 2.20
C ILE A 12 0.02 -0.87 1.73
N VAL A 13 -0.20 -0.17 0.61
CA VAL A 13 0.77 0.82 0.10
C VAL A 13 0.99 1.94 1.12
N GLY A 14 -0.08 2.42 1.75
CA GLY A 14 -0.01 3.43 2.78
C GLY A 14 0.75 2.96 4.01
N GLN A 15 0.49 1.73 4.49
CA GLN A 15 1.19 1.14 5.62
C GLN A 15 2.71 1.03 5.36
N VAL A 16 3.11 0.77 4.12
CA VAL A 16 4.52 0.77 3.72
C VAL A 16 5.12 2.17 3.78
N LEU A 17 4.44 3.16 3.20
CA LEU A 17 4.92 4.54 3.18
C LEU A 17 5.08 5.16 4.56
N ILE A 18 4.33 4.69 5.56
CA ILE A 18 4.41 5.20 6.92
C ILE A 18 5.16 4.26 7.87
N ALA A 19 5.90 3.27 7.35
CA ALA A 19 6.55 2.23 8.17
C ALA A 19 7.59 2.78 9.15
N ASP A 20 8.05 4.01 8.96
CA ASP A 20 8.90 4.78 9.88
C ASP A 20 8.11 5.56 10.95
N GLY A 21 6.78 5.59 10.84
CA GLY A 21 5.84 6.28 11.72
C GLY A 21 5.40 7.65 11.21
N ILE A 22 5.84 8.10 10.03
CA ILE A 22 5.60 9.46 9.53
C ILE A 22 4.97 9.41 8.14
N LEU A 23 3.87 10.13 7.95
CA LEU A 23 3.33 10.39 6.60
C LEU A 23 3.71 11.81 6.20
N GLY A 24 4.76 11.96 5.39
CA GLY A 24 5.16 13.22 4.81
C GLY A 24 4.36 13.61 3.57
N ASP A 25 4.72 14.77 3.01
CA ASP A 25 4.05 15.31 1.82
C ASP A 25 4.31 14.45 0.57
N ALA A 26 5.51 13.86 0.45
CA ALA A 26 5.89 13.01 -0.69
C ALA A 26 5.12 11.68 -0.68
N GLU A 27 5.01 11.04 0.49
CA GLU A 27 4.22 9.82 0.68
C GLU A 27 2.74 10.07 0.39
N ARG A 28 2.22 11.23 0.84
CA ARG A 28 0.84 11.62 0.60
C ARG A 28 0.56 11.85 -0.88
N GLU A 29 1.45 12.55 -1.59
CA GLU A 29 1.35 12.75 -3.02
C GLU A 29 1.43 11.42 -3.79
N HIS A 30 2.28 10.50 -3.34
CA HIS A 30 2.35 9.15 -3.89
C HIS A 30 1.04 8.38 -3.72
N LEU A 31 0.46 8.40 -2.52
CA LEU A 31 -0.83 7.76 -2.26
C LEU A 31 -1.94 8.33 -3.14
N ASP A 32 -1.96 9.65 -3.33
CA ASP A 32 -2.97 10.28 -4.19
C ASP A 32 -2.85 9.83 -5.64
N ARG A 33 -1.62 9.75 -6.18
CA ARG A 33 -1.36 9.18 -7.51
C ARG A 33 -1.82 7.73 -7.62
N VAL A 34 -1.54 6.89 -6.62
CA VAL A 34 -2.00 5.49 -6.62
C VAL A 34 -3.54 5.43 -6.65
N MET A 35 -4.22 6.27 -5.86
CA MET A 35 -5.69 6.34 -5.86
C MET A 35 -6.26 6.86 -7.19
N ASP A 36 -5.58 7.80 -7.86
CA ASP A 36 -5.90 8.26 -9.21
C ASP A 36 -5.76 7.14 -10.24
N GLU A 37 -4.64 6.42 -10.24
CA GLU A 37 -4.37 5.29 -11.14
C GLU A 37 -5.41 4.17 -11.00
N LEU A 38 -5.88 3.95 -9.77
CA LEU A 38 -6.93 2.97 -9.47
C LEU A 38 -8.35 3.49 -9.78
N GLY A 39 -8.50 4.75 -10.20
CA GLY A 39 -9.78 5.37 -10.53
C GLY A 39 -10.74 5.44 -9.34
N MET A 40 -10.21 5.74 -8.15
CA MET A 40 -11.00 5.79 -6.92
C MET A 40 -11.74 7.12 -6.79
N ALA A 41 -13.03 7.06 -6.46
CA ALA A 41 -13.83 8.23 -6.13
C ALA A 41 -13.50 8.76 -4.72
N ASP A 42 -13.80 10.03 -4.44
CA ASP A 42 -13.47 10.70 -3.17
C ASP A 42 -13.94 9.95 -1.91
N THR A 43 -15.12 9.34 -1.98
CA THR A 43 -15.67 8.55 -0.87
C THR A 43 -14.83 7.30 -0.61
N GLU A 44 -14.42 6.60 -1.67
CA GLU A 44 -13.58 5.41 -1.59
C GLU A 44 -12.17 5.77 -1.09
N ARG A 45 -11.59 6.89 -1.57
CA ARG A 45 -10.30 7.40 -1.10
C ARG A 45 -10.29 7.65 0.41
N LYS A 46 -11.30 8.39 0.90
CA LYS A 46 -11.42 8.69 2.34
C LYS A 46 -11.50 7.42 3.19
N GLU A 47 -12.24 6.41 2.72
CA GLU A 47 -12.39 5.14 3.44
C GLU A 47 -11.12 4.27 3.39
N ALA A 48 -10.35 4.36 2.29
CA ALA A 48 -9.05 3.71 2.21
C ALA A 48 -8.05 4.35 3.17
N LEU A 49 -7.90 5.68 3.11
CA LEU A 49 -6.97 6.44 3.94
C LEU A 49 -7.24 6.27 5.45
N LYS A 50 -8.51 6.23 5.87
CA LYS A 50 -8.89 6.01 7.27
C LYS A 50 -8.42 4.66 7.85
N GLY A 51 -8.21 3.66 6.99
CA GLY A 51 -7.80 2.32 7.42
C GLY A 51 -6.32 2.04 7.20
N ILE A 52 -5.53 3.07 6.87
CA ILE A 52 -4.07 3.00 6.94
C ILE A 52 -3.69 3.05 8.41
N ASP A 53 -3.15 1.95 8.90
CA ASP A 53 -2.77 1.76 10.28
C ASP A 53 -1.59 0.78 10.33
N LEU A 54 -0.55 1.17 11.08
CA LEU A 54 0.70 0.42 11.23
C LEU A 54 0.50 -0.88 12.00
N ASP A 55 -0.41 -0.89 12.96
CA ASP A 55 -0.62 -2.01 13.86
C ASP A 55 -1.47 -3.12 13.24
N SER A 56 -2.13 -2.87 12.12
CA SER A 56 -3.02 -3.86 11.53
C SER A 56 -2.30 -4.82 10.59
N ASP A 57 -2.79 -6.06 10.56
CA ASP A 57 -2.10 -7.20 9.98
C ASP A 57 -2.04 -7.12 8.45
N VAL A 58 -0.82 -6.93 7.93
CA VAL A 58 -0.54 -6.91 6.48
C VAL A 58 -0.80 -8.28 5.83
N VAL A 59 -0.63 -9.38 6.58
CA VAL A 59 -0.86 -10.75 6.08
C VAL A 59 -2.32 -10.94 5.73
N GLU A 60 -3.23 -10.58 6.64
CA GLU A 60 -4.67 -10.68 6.40
C GLU A 60 -5.12 -9.77 5.24
N ARG A 61 -4.57 -8.56 5.16
CA ARG A 61 -4.89 -7.64 4.05
C ARG A 61 -4.46 -8.19 2.70
N VAL A 62 -3.23 -8.69 2.59
CA VAL A 62 -2.71 -9.27 1.33
C VAL A 62 -3.50 -10.54 0.98
N ALA A 63 -3.83 -11.38 1.96
CA ALA A 63 -4.64 -12.58 1.73
C ALA A 63 -6.04 -12.24 1.19
N GLY A 64 -6.62 -11.12 1.62
CA GLY A 64 -7.92 -10.63 1.15
C GLY A 64 -7.92 -9.94 -0.22
N LEU A 65 -6.77 -9.87 -0.91
CA LEU A 65 -6.69 -9.34 -2.28
C LEU A 65 -6.96 -10.43 -3.32
N SER A 66 -7.62 -10.04 -4.41
CA SER A 66 -7.70 -10.85 -5.62
C SER A 66 -6.32 -11.07 -6.27
N ALA A 67 -6.20 -12.12 -7.09
CA ALA A 67 -4.95 -12.43 -7.80
C ALA A 67 -4.50 -11.29 -8.72
N GLU A 68 -5.44 -10.61 -9.36
CA GLU A 68 -5.17 -9.41 -10.16
C GLU A 68 -4.54 -8.29 -9.31
N ALA A 69 -5.09 -8.05 -8.11
CA ALA A 69 -4.58 -7.04 -7.21
C ALA A 69 -3.21 -7.40 -6.64
N LYS A 70 -3.01 -8.65 -6.23
CA LYS A 70 -1.72 -9.17 -5.77
C LYS A 70 -0.62 -8.99 -6.83
N GLY A 71 -0.93 -9.29 -8.09
CA GLY A 71 0.02 -9.15 -9.20
C GLY A 71 0.49 -7.72 -9.45
N GLN A 72 -0.30 -6.72 -9.07
CA GLN A 72 0.04 -5.30 -9.19
C GLN A 72 0.65 -4.72 -7.90
N LEU A 73 0.41 -5.37 -6.76
CA LEU A 73 0.78 -4.86 -5.43
C LEU A 73 2.29 -4.72 -5.27
N VAL A 74 3.05 -5.75 -5.63
CA VAL A 74 4.51 -5.74 -5.44
C VAL A 74 5.14 -4.55 -6.16
N ALA A 75 4.76 -4.30 -7.41
CA ALA A 75 5.29 -3.18 -8.17
C ALA A 75 4.88 -1.82 -7.58
N ALA A 76 3.68 -1.70 -7.00
CA ALA A 76 3.27 -0.45 -6.33
C ALA A 76 4.05 -0.23 -5.03
N VAL A 77 4.26 -1.27 -4.23
CA VAL A 77 5.03 -1.21 -2.99
C VAL A 77 6.51 -0.90 -3.27
N GLU A 78 7.09 -1.46 -4.34
CA GLU A 78 8.46 -1.14 -4.77
C GLU A 78 8.62 0.34 -5.16
N ARG A 79 7.60 0.91 -5.82
CA ARG A 79 7.59 2.36 -6.10
C ARG A 79 7.46 3.17 -4.83
N ALA A 80 6.63 2.72 -3.89
CA ALA A 80 6.39 3.39 -2.62
C ALA A 80 7.68 3.49 -1.77
N VAL A 81 8.42 2.39 -1.61
CA VAL A 81 9.69 2.42 -0.86
C VAL A 81 10.78 3.28 -1.52
N SER A 82 10.62 3.61 -2.82
CA SER A 82 11.60 4.40 -3.57
C SER A 82 11.30 5.91 -3.54
N VAL A 83 10.25 6.35 -2.84
CA VAL A 83 9.78 7.75 -2.87
C VAL A 83 10.80 8.72 -2.26
N ASP A 84 11.45 8.37 -1.15
CA ASP A 84 12.39 9.26 -0.44
C ASP A 84 13.87 9.03 -0.80
N GLY A 85 14.16 8.19 -1.80
CA GLY A 85 15.52 7.95 -2.32
C GLY A 85 16.45 7.13 -1.41
N ASP A 86 16.16 7.04 -0.11
CA ASP A 86 16.70 6.08 0.84
C ASP A 86 15.57 5.12 1.26
N VAL A 87 15.86 3.82 1.38
CA VAL A 87 14.87 2.83 1.86
C VAL A 87 15.20 2.51 3.32
N PRO A 88 14.42 3.01 4.29
CA PRO A 88 14.55 2.60 5.68
C PRO A 88 14.44 1.08 5.82
N LYS A 89 15.18 0.50 6.78
CA LYS A 89 15.14 -0.96 7.02
C LYS A 89 13.73 -1.50 7.23
N SER A 90 12.86 -0.72 7.87
CA SER A 90 11.46 -1.08 8.16
C SER A 90 10.64 -1.25 6.88
N GLU A 91 10.79 -0.35 5.91
CA GLU A 91 10.11 -0.41 4.62
C GLU A 91 10.58 -1.60 3.77
N ALA A 92 11.89 -1.84 3.75
CA ALA A 92 12.47 -2.99 3.06
C ALA A 92 11.94 -4.31 3.63
N GLN A 93 11.84 -4.43 4.96
CA GLN A 93 11.31 -5.63 5.62
C GLN A 93 9.84 -5.89 5.27
N LEU A 94 9.03 -4.83 5.21
CA LEU A 94 7.63 -4.95 4.86
C LEU A 94 7.45 -5.31 3.38
N LEU A 95 8.27 -4.75 2.48
CA LEU A 95 8.31 -5.14 1.08
C LEU A 95 8.67 -6.63 0.90
N GLU A 96 9.70 -7.13 1.58
CA GLU A 96 10.07 -8.56 1.52
C GLU A 96 8.93 -9.46 2.02
N THR A 97 8.24 -9.05 3.09
CA THR A 97 7.06 -9.76 3.61
C THR A 97 5.95 -9.82 2.56
N ILE A 98 5.62 -8.69 1.93
CA ILE A 98 4.59 -8.61 0.89
C ILE A 98 4.97 -9.47 -0.33
N ARG A 99 6.24 -9.45 -0.76
CA ARG A 99 6.73 -10.30 -1.85
C ARG A 99 6.52 -11.79 -1.54
N ALA A 100 6.85 -12.23 -0.33
CA ALA A 100 6.65 -13.62 0.07
C ALA A 100 5.16 -14.02 0.07
N LEU A 101 4.27 -13.12 0.52
CA LEU A 101 2.82 -13.35 0.56
C LEU A 101 2.14 -13.36 -0.81
N VAL A 102 2.70 -12.65 -1.79
CA VAL A 102 2.20 -12.64 -3.17
C VAL A 102 2.70 -13.84 -3.98
N ALA A 103 3.90 -14.34 -3.67
CA ALA A 103 4.51 -15.48 -4.36
C ALA A 103 4.02 -16.86 -3.87
N GLY A 104 3.44 -16.93 -2.67
CA GLY A 104 2.85 -18.14 -2.07
C GLY A 104 1.37 -18.31 -2.39
#